data_AF-A0A915ZSD6-F1
#
_entry.id   AF-A0A915ZSD6-F1
#
_cell.length_a   1.000
_cell.length_b   1.000
_cell.length_c   1.000
_cell.angle_alpha   90.00
_cell.angle_beta   90.00
_cell.angle_gamma   90.00
#
_symmetry.space_group_name_H-M   'P 1'
#
loop_
_entity.id
_entity.type
_entity.pdbx_description
1 polymer ?
#
loop_
_entity_poly.entity_id
_entity_poly.type
_entity_poly.pdbx_seq_one_letter_code
_entity_poly.pdbx_strand_id
1 'polypeptide(L)'
;MEEASRQRKERLEALRKRKLDSDTNKNDAEEDSNNIENPILKFRNYTPINEDIKSISTVNIATPKDITDTLENTVEKIAKQVKEEEEKKREEEDLFNLAPKKPNWDLKRDVEKKLAKLEKKTQSSIAELIRIRLQSESNEDASVDLVDAVNAQQKADTDEFHNQMLSCRISYGNERLVRTISALSSLLSQVNIKYVLS
;
A
#
# COMPACT_ATOMS: atom_id res chain seq x y z
N MET A 1 -18.78 11.30 -41.06
CA MET A 1 -17.59 11.01 -40.20
C MET A 1 -16.29 11.12 -40.98
N GLU A 2 -16.22 10.59 -42.20
CA GLU A 2 -15.03 10.60 -43.05
C GLU A 2 -14.59 12.01 -43.50
N GLU A 3 -15.55 12.89 -43.81
CA GLU A 3 -15.27 14.28 -44.23
C GLU A 3 -14.58 15.11 -43.14
N ALA A 4 -14.99 14.95 -41.88
CA ALA A 4 -14.35 15.62 -40.74
C ALA A 4 -12.90 15.17 -40.53
N SER A 5 -12.60 13.89 -40.83
CA SER A 5 -11.24 13.35 -40.77
C SER A 5 -10.34 13.95 -41.88
N ARG A 6 -10.88 14.09 -43.10
CA ARG A 6 -10.17 14.69 -44.24
C ARG A 6 -9.83 16.17 -43.98
N GLN A 7 -10.79 16.97 -43.50
CA GLN A 7 -10.57 18.38 -43.17
C GLN A 7 -9.51 18.57 -42.07
N ARG A 8 -9.48 17.69 -41.05
CA ARG A 8 -8.45 17.71 -40.01
C ARG A 8 -7.06 17.40 -40.56
N LYS A 9 -6.96 16.41 -41.46
CA LYS A 9 -5.70 16.01 -42.09
C LYS A 9 -5.11 17.14 -42.92
N GLU A 10 -5.91 17.80 -43.75
CA GLU A 10 -5.48 18.94 -44.58
C GLU A 10 -4.99 20.12 -43.73
N ARG A 11 -5.72 20.45 -42.65
CA ARG A 11 -5.31 21.52 -41.71
C ARG A 11 -3.97 21.21 -41.04
N LEU A 12 -3.75 19.95 -40.63
CA LEU A 12 -2.49 19.54 -40.00
C LEU A 12 -1.32 19.59 -40.98
N GLU A 13 -1.55 19.24 -42.24
CA GLU A 13 -0.52 19.31 -43.28
C GLU A 13 -0.10 20.75 -43.59
N ALA A 14 -1.06 21.68 -43.67
CA ALA A 14 -0.79 23.11 -43.84
C ALA A 14 0.03 23.69 -42.67
N LEU A 15 -0.28 23.28 -41.43
CA LEU A 15 0.49 23.69 -40.25
C LEU A 15 1.93 23.14 -40.26
N ARG A 16 2.12 21.90 -40.73
CA ARG A 16 3.46 21.31 -40.86
C ARG A 16 4.30 22.02 -41.92
N LYS A 17 3.72 22.33 -43.09
CA LYS A 17 4.42 23.07 -44.15
C LYS A 17 4.88 24.44 -43.66
N ARG A 18 3.99 25.22 -43.02
CA ARG A 18 4.35 26.53 -42.45
C ARG A 18 5.43 26.46 -41.37
N LYS A 19 5.46 25.40 -40.56
CA LYS A 19 6.52 25.20 -39.56
C LYS A 19 7.87 24.96 -40.25
N LEU A 20 7.88 24.11 -41.28
CA LEU A 20 9.10 23.81 -42.05
C LEU A 20 9.65 25.09 -42.70
N ASP A 21 8.80 25.90 -43.32
CA ASP A 21 9.18 27.17 -43.96
C ASP A 21 9.64 28.24 -42.95
N SER A 22 9.15 28.19 -41.71
CA SER A 22 9.62 29.05 -40.62
C SER A 22 10.96 28.61 -40.05
N ASP A 23 11.28 27.32 -40.07
CA ASP A 23 12.54 26.79 -39.56
C ASP A 23 13.67 27.00 -40.58
N THR A 24 13.38 27.07 -41.88
CA THR A 24 14.37 27.40 -42.93
C THR A 24 14.69 28.90 -42.97
N ASN A 25 13.68 29.78 -42.88
CA ASN A 25 13.90 31.24 -42.90
C ASN A 25 14.53 31.83 -41.62
N LYS A 26 14.64 31.05 -40.53
CA LYS A 26 15.31 31.50 -39.29
C LYS A 26 16.83 31.31 -39.29
N ASN A 27 17.39 30.60 -40.28
CA ASN A 27 18.83 30.38 -40.35
C ASN A 27 19.56 31.40 -41.25
N ASP A 28 18.85 32.22 -42.03
CA ASP A 28 19.45 33.08 -43.07
C ASP A 28 19.20 34.59 -42.87
N ALA A 29 18.78 35.02 -41.68
CA ALA A 29 18.64 36.44 -41.36
C ALA A 29 19.20 36.71 -39.96
N GLU A 30 20.49 37.10 -39.92
CA GLU A 30 21.12 38.07 -39.00
C GLU A 30 22.64 38.12 -39.32
N GLU A 31 23.01 38.75 -40.43
CA GLU A 31 24.34 39.34 -40.60
C GLU A 31 24.17 40.86 -40.62
N ASP A 32 24.38 41.55 -39.49
CA ASP A 32 24.95 42.90 -39.52
C ASP A 32 25.56 43.36 -38.18
N SER A 33 26.81 43.78 -38.28
CA SER A 33 27.52 44.75 -37.41
C SER A 33 27.64 44.44 -35.90
N ASN A 34 28.70 43.71 -35.51
CA ASN A 34 29.68 44.07 -34.47
C ASN A 34 30.63 42.87 -34.23
N ASN A 35 31.76 42.89 -34.93
CA ASN A 35 32.83 41.90 -34.83
C ASN A 35 33.59 42.03 -33.50
N ILE A 36 33.02 41.48 -32.42
CA ILE A 36 33.80 40.95 -31.31
C ILE A 36 33.64 39.45 -31.41
N GLU A 37 34.57 38.79 -32.10
CA GLU A 37 34.71 37.34 -32.07
C GLU A 37 34.67 36.89 -30.61
N ASN A 38 33.55 36.30 -30.18
CA ASN A 38 33.46 35.67 -28.87
C ASN A 38 34.61 34.66 -28.80
N PRO A 39 35.63 34.87 -27.94
CA PRO A 39 36.82 34.04 -27.99
C PRO A 39 36.40 32.60 -27.73
N ILE A 40 36.65 31.72 -28.70
CA ILE A 40 36.31 30.29 -28.60
C ILE A 40 37.10 29.72 -27.43
N LEU A 41 36.42 29.53 -26.30
CA LEU A 41 37.01 29.04 -25.07
C LEU A 41 37.41 27.57 -25.26
N LYS A 42 38.69 27.33 -25.58
CA LYS A 42 39.25 25.98 -25.65
C LYS A 42 39.58 25.52 -24.24
N PHE A 43 38.70 24.73 -23.65
CA PHE A 43 39.01 24.03 -22.41
C PHE A 43 40.16 23.06 -22.65
N ARG A 44 41.31 23.32 -22.02
CA ARG A 44 42.40 22.36 -21.99
C ARG A 44 42.07 21.32 -20.92
N ASN A 45 42.30 20.05 -21.22
CA ASN A 45 42.22 19.02 -20.19
C ASN A 45 43.46 19.15 -19.28
N TYR A 46 43.27 19.64 -18.05
CA TYR A 46 44.34 19.82 -17.08
C TYR A 46 44.43 18.61 -16.16
N THR A 47 45.57 17.93 -16.14
CA THR A 47 45.88 16.94 -15.10
C THR A 47 46.49 17.66 -13.89
N PRO A 48 45.87 17.62 -12.70
CA PRO A 48 46.40 18.27 -11.51
C PRO A 48 47.75 17.64 -11.13
N ILE A 49 48.70 18.49 -10.70
CA ILE A 49 50.05 18.06 -10.30
C ILE A 49 50.01 17.34 -8.94
N ASN A 50 49.11 17.75 -8.04
CA ASN A 50 48.97 17.15 -6.71
C ASN A 50 48.36 15.74 -6.80
N GLU A 51 49.01 14.76 -6.18
CA GLU A 51 48.62 13.35 -6.20
C GLU A 51 47.24 13.12 -5.54
N ASP A 52 46.95 13.84 -4.46
CA ASP A 52 45.67 13.77 -3.75
C ASP A 52 44.47 14.15 -4.63
N ILE A 53 44.66 15.15 -5.51
CA ILE A 53 43.61 15.64 -6.40
C ILE A 53 43.54 14.77 -7.66
N LYS A 54 44.68 14.23 -8.10
CA LYS A 54 44.77 13.36 -9.27
C LYS A 54 43.95 12.08 -9.11
N SER A 55 44.00 11.45 -7.94
CA SER A 55 43.23 10.25 -7.62
C SER A 55 41.71 10.48 -7.58
N ILE A 56 41.28 11.68 -7.19
CA ILE A 56 39.86 12.07 -7.17
C ILE A 56 39.37 12.48 -8.57
N SER A 57 40.26 13.06 -9.39
CA SER A 57 39.93 13.57 -10.73
C SER A 57 39.73 12.47 -11.79
N THR A 58 40.21 11.25 -11.54
CA THR A 58 39.97 10.10 -12.42
C THR A 58 38.53 9.62 -12.24
N VAL A 59 37.60 10.28 -12.92
CA VAL A 59 36.23 9.80 -13.05
C VAL A 59 36.26 8.50 -13.84
N ASN A 60 35.78 7.40 -13.24
CA ASN A 60 35.51 6.16 -13.97
C ASN A 60 34.38 6.44 -14.96
N ILE A 61 34.75 6.65 -16.22
CA ILE A 61 33.79 6.81 -17.32
C ILE A 61 33.21 5.41 -17.59
N ALA A 62 31.96 5.21 -17.20
CA ALA A 62 31.27 3.95 -17.43
C ALA A 62 31.28 3.62 -18.93
N THR A 63 31.80 2.43 -19.26
CA THR A 63 31.75 1.90 -20.61
C THR A 63 30.39 1.23 -20.84
N PRO A 64 29.89 1.12 -22.08
CA PRO A 64 28.61 0.45 -22.35
C PRO A 64 28.51 -1.00 -21.86
N LYS A 65 29.65 -1.66 -21.56
CA LYS A 65 29.70 -2.99 -20.94
C LYS A 65 29.36 -2.99 -19.45
N ASP A 66 29.52 -1.85 -18.78
CA ASP A 66 29.24 -1.70 -17.34
C ASP A 66 27.73 -1.53 -17.07
N ILE A 67 26.94 -1.30 -18.12
CA ILE A 67 25.48 -1.19 -18.06
C ILE A 67 24.89 -2.61 -18.16
N THR A 68 24.86 -3.30 -17.03
CA THR A 68 24.35 -4.68 -16.92
C THR A 68 22.83 -4.76 -16.90
N ASP A 69 22.16 -3.74 -16.33
CA ASP A 69 20.70 -3.65 -16.31
C ASP A 69 20.19 -2.83 -17.50
N THR A 70 19.80 -3.53 -18.56
CA THR A 70 19.10 -2.95 -19.71
C THR A 70 17.63 -2.69 -19.36
N LEU A 71 17.01 -1.74 -20.08
CA LEU A 71 15.58 -1.45 -19.92
C LEU A 71 14.71 -2.69 -20.12
N GLU A 72 15.09 -3.58 -21.03
CA GLU A 72 14.41 -4.85 -21.28
C GLU A 72 14.34 -5.73 -20.01
N ASN A 73 15.46 -5.86 -19.30
CA ASN A 73 15.53 -6.60 -18.04
C ASN A 73 14.66 -5.95 -16.96
N THR A 74 14.58 -4.61 -16.92
CA THR A 74 13.71 -3.90 -15.95
C THR A 74 12.23 -4.13 -16.24
N VAL A 75 11.83 -4.09 -17.52
CA VAL A 75 10.45 -4.35 -17.95
C VAL A 75 10.06 -5.80 -17.65
N GLU A 76 10.95 -6.76 -17.90
CA GLU A 76 10.71 -8.16 -17.60
C GLU A 76 10.55 -8.41 -16.09
N LYS A 77 11.38 -7.77 -15.25
CA LYS A 77 11.27 -7.83 -13.78
C LYS A 77 9.93 -7.27 -13.29
N ILE A 78 9.51 -6.12 -13.79
CA ILE A 78 8.21 -5.50 -13.43
C ILE A 78 7.05 -6.40 -13.87
N ALA A 79 7.10 -6.94 -15.09
CA ALA A 79 6.06 -7.82 -15.60
C ALA A 79 5.92 -9.11 -14.78
N LYS A 80 7.04 -9.68 -14.29
CA LYS A 80 7.02 -10.85 -13.38
C LYS A 80 6.39 -10.50 -12.04
N GLN A 81 6.76 -9.37 -11.44
CA GLN A 81 6.21 -8.91 -10.16
C GLN A 81 4.69 -8.69 -10.21
N VAL A 82 4.20 -8.02 -11.26
CA VAL A 82 2.75 -7.79 -11.43
C VAL A 82 1.98 -9.11 -11.53
N LYS A 83 2.50 -10.10 -12.28
CA LYS A 83 1.86 -11.42 -12.39
C LYS A 83 1.79 -12.15 -11.06
N GLU A 84 2.88 -12.16 -10.30
CA GLU A 84 2.93 -12.79 -8.97
C GLU A 84 1.98 -12.12 -7.96
N GLU A 85 1.83 -10.79 -8.02
CA GLU A 85 0.88 -10.07 -7.18
C GLU A 85 -0.58 -10.33 -7.56
N GLU A 86 -0.87 -10.44 -8.86
CA GLU A 86 -2.21 -10.80 -9.34
C GLU A 86 -2.62 -12.21 -8.94
N GLU A 87 -1.67 -13.16 -8.99
CA GLU A 87 -1.90 -14.54 -8.56
C GLU A 87 -2.17 -14.62 -7.06
N LYS A 88 -1.37 -13.94 -6.23
CA LYS A 88 -1.59 -13.84 -4.77
C LYS A 88 -2.94 -13.21 -4.42
N LYS A 89 -3.31 -12.11 -5.07
CA LYS A 89 -4.63 -11.47 -4.85
C LYS A 89 -5.77 -12.40 -5.23
N ARG A 90 -5.62 -13.17 -6.31
CA ARG A 90 -6.64 -14.13 -6.77
C ARG A 90 -6.78 -15.32 -5.80
N GLU A 91 -5.71 -15.75 -5.16
CA GLU A 91 -5.73 -16.79 -4.12
C GLU A 91 -6.32 -16.30 -2.80
N GLU A 92 -6.06 -15.04 -2.43
CA GLU A 92 -6.58 -14.40 -1.21
C GLU A 92 -8.05 -13.98 -1.33
N GLU A 93 -8.53 -13.70 -2.53
CA GLU A 93 -9.94 -13.45 -2.82
C GLU A 93 -10.72 -14.78 -2.87
N ASP A 94 -11.06 -15.28 -1.68
CA ASP A 94 -11.98 -16.40 -1.48
C ASP A 94 -13.28 -16.18 -2.27
N LEU A 95 -13.42 -16.91 -3.39
CA LEU A 95 -14.56 -16.88 -4.32
C LEU A 95 -15.91 -17.13 -3.64
N PHE A 96 -15.92 -17.68 -2.42
CA PHE A 96 -17.13 -17.85 -1.61
C PHE A 96 -17.64 -16.54 -0.98
N ASN A 97 -16.79 -15.52 -0.80
CA ASN A 97 -17.22 -14.21 -0.27
C ASN A 97 -17.81 -13.27 -1.32
N LEU A 98 -17.63 -13.60 -2.61
CA LEU A 98 -18.23 -12.88 -3.74
C LEU A 98 -19.66 -13.36 -4.04
N ALA A 99 -20.14 -14.40 -3.37
CA ALA A 99 -21.52 -14.84 -3.47
C ALA A 99 -22.48 -13.71 -3.05
N PRO A 100 -23.63 -13.56 -3.72
CA PRO A 100 -24.63 -12.59 -3.30
C PRO A 100 -25.08 -12.90 -1.87
N LYS A 101 -24.78 -11.97 -0.95
CA LYS A 101 -25.18 -12.09 0.46
C LYS A 101 -26.69 -12.24 0.58
N LYS A 102 -27.14 -12.97 1.61
CA LYS A 102 -28.58 -13.12 1.93
C LYS A 102 -29.20 -11.73 2.12
N PRO A 103 -30.38 -11.41 1.54
CA PRO A 103 -30.99 -10.08 1.62
C PRO A 103 -31.28 -9.62 3.06
N ASN A 104 -31.47 -10.56 3.99
CA ASN A 104 -31.77 -10.30 5.41
C ASN A 104 -30.52 -10.11 6.30
N TRP A 105 -29.32 -10.12 5.73
CA TRP A 105 -28.07 -10.11 6.51
C TRP A 105 -27.88 -8.83 7.33
N ASP A 106 -28.32 -7.70 6.77
CA ASP A 106 -28.24 -6.39 7.40
C ASP A 106 -29.25 -6.26 8.55
N LEU A 107 -30.49 -6.69 8.31
CA LEU A 107 -31.53 -6.70 9.34
C LEU A 107 -31.12 -7.58 10.52
N LYS A 108 -30.56 -8.77 10.27
CA LYS A 108 -30.09 -9.65 11.35
C LYS A 108 -29.03 -8.94 12.19
N ARG A 109 -28.02 -8.34 11.56
CA ARG A 109 -26.92 -7.64 12.24
C ARG A 109 -27.42 -6.46 13.08
N ASP A 110 -28.34 -5.68 12.54
CA ASP A 110 -28.82 -4.46 13.20
C ASP A 110 -29.85 -4.76 14.29
N VAL A 111 -30.66 -5.81 14.12
CA VAL A 111 -31.56 -6.33 15.16
C VAL A 111 -30.77 -6.99 16.29
N GLU A 112 -29.74 -7.78 15.97
CA GLU A 112 -28.89 -8.46 16.95
C GLU A 112 -28.21 -7.47 17.92
N LYS A 113 -27.71 -6.33 17.41
CA LYS A 113 -27.17 -5.25 18.25
C LYS A 113 -28.20 -4.66 19.21
N LYS A 114 -29.45 -4.50 18.77
CA LYS A 114 -30.54 -3.96 19.59
C LYS A 114 -30.99 -4.98 20.62
N LEU A 115 -31.14 -6.24 20.23
CA LEU A 115 -31.46 -7.35 21.13
C LEU A 115 -30.39 -7.54 22.19
N ALA A 116 -29.09 -7.50 21.84
CA ALA A 116 -28.01 -7.63 22.81
C ALA A 116 -28.05 -6.54 23.90
N LYS A 117 -28.42 -5.30 23.54
CA LYS A 117 -28.62 -4.22 24.52
C LYS A 117 -29.83 -4.43 25.41
N LEU A 118 -30.93 -4.94 24.83
CA LEU A 118 -32.16 -5.19 25.56
C LEU A 118 -31.98 -6.39 26.50
N GLU A 119 -31.38 -7.48 26.03
CA GLU A 119 -31.11 -8.70 26.77
C GLU A 119 -30.31 -8.40 28.04
N LYS A 120 -29.26 -7.58 27.95
CA LYS A 120 -28.50 -7.13 29.14
C LYS A 120 -29.38 -6.42 30.17
N LYS A 121 -30.32 -5.59 29.73
CA LYS A 121 -31.25 -4.90 30.63
C LYS A 121 -32.26 -5.87 31.22
N THR A 122 -32.80 -6.80 30.41
CA THR A 122 -33.73 -7.82 30.85
C THR A 122 -33.09 -8.71 31.92
N GLN A 123 -31.86 -9.19 31.70
CA GLN A 123 -31.13 -9.99 32.69
C GLN A 123 -30.84 -9.20 33.97
N SER A 124 -30.49 -7.91 33.86
CA SER A 124 -30.32 -7.04 35.03
C SER A 124 -31.62 -6.88 35.82
N SER A 125 -32.76 -6.68 35.14
CA SER A 125 -34.06 -6.57 35.81
C SER A 125 -34.51 -7.90 36.41
N ILE A 126 -34.24 -9.03 35.76
CA ILE A 126 -34.50 -10.37 36.32
C ILE A 126 -33.69 -10.56 37.61
N ALA A 127 -32.40 -10.25 37.59
CA ALA A 127 -31.55 -10.35 38.78
C ALA A 127 -32.04 -9.45 39.93
N GLU A 128 -32.49 -8.23 39.62
CA GLU A 128 -33.06 -7.31 40.61
C GLU A 128 -34.37 -7.83 41.21
N LEU A 129 -35.28 -8.36 40.39
CA LEU A 129 -36.52 -8.96 40.87
C LEU A 129 -36.26 -10.18 41.75
N ILE A 130 -35.29 -11.02 41.39
CA ILE A 130 -34.86 -12.15 42.21
C ILE A 130 -34.34 -11.65 43.56
N ARG A 131 -33.52 -10.59 43.57
CA ARG A 131 -32.99 -10.00 44.80
C ARG A 131 -34.09 -9.48 45.73
N ILE A 132 -35.07 -8.73 45.19
CA ILE A 132 -36.21 -8.21 45.95
C ILE A 132 -37.03 -9.36 46.54
N ARG A 133 -37.29 -10.40 45.72
CA ARG A 133 -38.09 -11.55 46.15
C ARG A 133 -37.43 -12.31 47.29
N LEU A 134 -36.13 -12.59 47.19
CA LEU A 134 -35.37 -13.29 48.22
C LEU A 134 -35.29 -12.49 49.53
N GLN A 135 -35.12 -11.16 49.44
CA GLN A 135 -35.17 -10.27 50.61
C GLN A 135 -36.55 -10.27 51.28
N SER A 136 -37.64 -10.33 50.50
CA SER A 136 -39.00 -10.40 51.04
C SER A 136 -39.34 -11.76 51.67
N GLU A 137 -38.69 -12.84 51.24
CA GLU A 137 -38.98 -14.22 51.68
C GLU A 137 -38.04 -14.71 52.82
N SER A 138 -37.20 -13.83 53.40
CA SER A 138 -36.37 -14.05 54.60
C SER A 138 -35.54 -15.35 54.66
N ASN A 139 -35.18 -15.94 53.52
CA ASN A 139 -34.19 -17.01 53.44
C ASN A 139 -32.83 -16.39 53.10
N GLU A 140 -32.19 -15.79 54.11
CA GLU A 140 -30.92 -15.07 53.95
C GLU A 140 -29.81 -16.00 53.39
N ASP A 141 -29.78 -17.26 53.82
CA ASP A 141 -28.75 -18.24 53.41
C ASP A 141 -28.83 -18.63 51.92
N ALA A 142 -30.05 -18.77 51.37
CA ALA A 142 -30.24 -19.08 49.94
C ALA A 142 -30.04 -17.85 49.05
N SER A 143 -30.15 -16.65 49.63
CA SER A 143 -30.08 -15.40 48.88
C SER A 143 -28.66 -15.00 48.48
N VAL A 144 -27.67 -15.33 49.30
CA VAL A 144 -26.26 -14.99 49.07
C VAL A 144 -25.67 -15.90 47.98
N ASP A 145 -25.94 -17.20 48.05
CA ASP A 145 -25.39 -18.19 47.12
C ASP A 145 -25.90 -18.01 45.67
N LEU A 146 -27.17 -17.63 45.52
CA LEU A 146 -27.77 -17.38 44.21
C LEU A 146 -27.26 -16.08 43.57
N VAL A 147 -27.05 -15.03 44.36
CA VAL A 147 -26.53 -13.74 43.88
C VAL A 147 -25.06 -13.87 43.47
N ASP A 148 -24.26 -14.62 44.23
CA ASP A 148 -22.87 -14.89 43.88
C ASP A 148 -22.74 -15.77 42.63
N ALA A 149 -23.63 -16.76 42.46
CA ALA A 149 -23.69 -17.55 41.23
C ALA A 149 -24.04 -16.70 39.99
N VAL A 150 -24.99 -15.76 40.10
CA VAL A 150 -25.35 -14.84 39.00
C VAL A 150 -24.20 -13.90 38.65
N ASN A 151 -23.51 -13.36 39.66
CA ASN A 151 -22.34 -12.50 39.44
C ASN A 151 -21.16 -13.27 38.83
N ALA A 152 -20.94 -14.52 39.25
CA ALA A 152 -19.92 -15.39 38.68
C ALA A 152 -20.20 -15.70 37.20
N GLN A 153 -21.47 -15.96 36.84
CA GLN A 153 -21.87 -16.19 35.46
C GLN A 153 -21.65 -14.95 34.58
N GLN A 154 -22.01 -13.76 35.07
CA GLN A 154 -21.77 -12.51 34.34
C GLN A 154 -20.27 -12.23 34.12
N LYS A 155 -19.42 -12.57 35.09
CA LYS A 155 -17.96 -12.48 34.92
C LYS A 155 -17.45 -13.46 33.88
N ALA A 156 -17.89 -14.71 33.93
CA ALA A 156 -17.49 -15.74 32.96
C ALA A 156 -17.83 -15.31 31.52
N ASP A 157 -19.02 -14.78 31.29
CA ASP A 157 -19.44 -14.30 29.96
C ASP A 157 -18.59 -13.11 29.48
N THR A 158 -18.19 -12.20 30.39
CA THR A 158 -17.29 -11.08 30.04
C THR A 158 -15.86 -11.53 29.79
N ASP A 159 -15.39 -12.51 30.54
CA ASP A 159 -14.03 -13.07 30.44
C ASP A 159 -13.88 -13.93 29.18
N GLU A 160 -14.93 -14.62 28.76
CA GLU A 160 -14.98 -15.37 27.49
C GLU A 160 -14.93 -14.41 26.30
N PHE A 161 -15.68 -13.30 26.35
CA PHE A 161 -15.61 -12.25 25.33
C PHE A 161 -14.22 -11.59 25.29
N HIS A 162 -13.60 -11.37 26.45
CA HIS A 162 -12.25 -10.81 26.54
C HIS A 162 -11.18 -11.78 26.03
N ASN A 163 -11.29 -13.07 26.37
CA ASN A 163 -10.43 -14.13 25.83
C ASN A 163 -10.59 -14.29 24.32
N GLN A 164 -11.80 -14.15 23.79
CA GLN A 164 -12.03 -14.20 22.34
C GLN A 164 -11.45 -12.97 21.63
N MET A 165 -11.54 -11.78 22.25
CA MET A 165 -10.87 -10.56 21.79
C MET A 165 -9.32 -10.65 21.87
N LEU A 166 -8.78 -11.23 22.95
CA LEU A 166 -7.35 -11.50 23.11
C LEU A 166 -6.86 -12.51 22.09
N SER A 167 -7.60 -13.59 21.84
CA SER A 167 -7.30 -14.60 20.81
C SER A 167 -7.28 -13.98 19.40
N CYS A 168 -8.28 -13.15 19.07
CA CYS A 168 -8.26 -12.35 17.84
C CYS A 168 -7.04 -11.43 17.80
N ARG A 169 -6.74 -10.69 18.87
CA ARG A 169 -5.61 -9.74 18.89
C ARG A 169 -4.25 -10.42 18.83
N ILE A 170 -4.09 -11.61 19.43
CA ILE A 170 -2.90 -12.46 19.32
C ILE A 170 -2.79 -13.03 17.91
N SER A 171 -3.89 -13.46 17.29
CA SER A 171 -3.92 -13.93 15.90
C SER A 171 -3.50 -12.81 14.91
N TYR A 172 -4.12 -11.62 14.98
CA TYR A 172 -3.73 -10.47 14.15
C TYR A 172 -2.32 -9.94 14.48
N GLY A 173 -1.88 -10.05 15.74
CA GLY A 173 -0.52 -9.71 16.17
C GLY A 173 0.54 -10.66 15.62
N ASN A 174 0.23 -11.95 15.58
CA ASN A 174 1.07 -12.98 14.98
C ASN A 174 1.12 -12.82 13.46
N GLU A 175 0.02 -12.52 12.78
CA GLU A 175 0.05 -12.19 11.35
C GLU A 175 0.91 -10.96 11.06
N ARG A 176 0.88 -9.93 11.91
CA ARG A 176 1.72 -8.74 11.76
C ARG A 176 3.20 -9.03 12.01
N LEU A 177 3.51 -9.82 13.05
CA LEU A 177 4.87 -10.29 13.31
C LEU A 177 5.40 -11.17 12.17
N VAL A 178 4.60 -12.12 11.69
CA VAL A 178 4.95 -13.00 10.55
C VAL A 178 5.19 -12.19 9.28
N ARG A 179 4.36 -11.17 9.00
CA ARG A 179 4.59 -10.22 7.88
C ARG A 179 5.89 -9.43 8.04
N THR A 180 6.19 -8.92 9.24
CA THR A 180 7.45 -8.19 9.48
C THR A 180 8.69 -9.10 9.40
N ILE A 181 8.61 -10.33 9.90
CA ILE A 181 9.68 -11.32 9.83
C ILE A 181 9.91 -11.75 8.38
N SER A 182 8.85 -11.96 7.60
CA SER A 182 8.96 -12.27 6.17
C SER A 182 9.58 -11.10 5.37
N ALA A 183 9.18 -9.85 5.66
CA ALA A 183 9.77 -8.66 5.05
C ALA A 183 11.26 -8.48 5.42
N LEU A 184 11.63 -8.69 6.68
CA LEU A 184 13.02 -8.64 7.14
C LEU A 184 13.85 -9.78 6.53
N SER A 185 13.29 -10.99 6.40
CA SER A 185 13.96 -12.10 5.73
C SER A 185 14.18 -11.82 4.24
N SER A 186 13.22 -11.20 3.56
CA SER A 186 13.36 -10.74 2.18
C SER A 186 14.44 -9.67 2.04
N LEU A 187 14.47 -8.68 2.95
CA LEU A 187 15.51 -7.65 3.00
C LEU A 187 16.90 -8.24 3.27
N LEU A 188 17.03 -9.17 4.22
CA LEU A 188 18.30 -9.88 4.47
C LEU A 188 18.74 -10.68 3.25
N SER A 189 17.82 -11.34 2.55
CA SER A 189 18.12 -12.07 1.31
C SER A 189 18.62 -11.11 0.22
N GLN A 190 17.95 -9.96 0.03
CA GLN A 190 18.37 -8.93 -0.92
C GLN A 190 19.73 -8.28 -0.57
N VAL A 191 20.00 -8.06 0.72
CA VAL A 191 21.30 -7.55 1.21
C VAL A 191 22.40 -8.59 1.02
N ASN A 192 22.14 -9.86 1.33
CA ASN A 192 23.11 -10.94 1.17
C ASN A 192 23.44 -11.21 -0.31
N ILE A 193 22.45 -11.12 -1.21
CA ILE A 193 22.66 -11.18 -2.66
C ILE A 193 23.54 -10.01 -3.14
N LYS A 194 23.39 -8.81 -2.56
CA LYS A 194 24.25 -7.64 -2.86
C LYS A 194 25.69 -7.78 -2.39
N TYR A 195 25.94 -8.48 -1.28
CA TYR A 195 27.29 -8.72 -0.75
C TYR A 195 28.04 -9.88 -1.43
N VAL A 196 27.32 -10.83 -2.04
CA VAL A 196 27.92 -11.98 -2.77
C VAL A 196 28.24 -11.66 -4.23
N LEU A 197 27.60 -10.62 -4.79
CA LEU A 197 27.79 -10.18 -6.18
C LEU A 197 28.75 -8.98 -6.34
N SER A 198 29.39 -8.52 -5.25
CA SER A 198 30.38 -7.44 -5.24
C SER A 198 31.76 -7.96 -4.85
#